data_AF-A0A151Y241-F1
#
_entry.id   AF-A0A151Y241-F1
#
_cell.length_a   1.000
_cell.length_b   1.000
_cell.length_c   1.000
_cell.angle_alpha   90.00
_cell.angle_beta   90.00
_cell.angle_gamma   90.00
#
_symmetry.space_group_name_H-M   'P 1'
#
loop_
_entity.id
_entity.type
_entity.pdbx_description
1 polymer ?
#
loop_
_entity_poly.entity_id
_entity_poly.type
_entity_poly.pdbx_seq_one_letter_code
_entity_poly.pdbx_strand_id
1 'polypeptide(L)'
;MIEQLTSEESKVIETIAYLKNWFESGVNTINGAADSDAQSVKLQGGDGKDDIEITGRDKNMFLAGLKTAGSLFGKFPISIDTPEGPFEITTDSKRLEFLVQNRFRVEKWNTGPNRIEYFVYNDEDEVIAQDFTHRDAIDEAMKTYLEA
;
A
#
# COMPACT_ATOMS: atom_id res chain seq x y z
N MET A 1 10.71 32.16 4.33
CA MET A 1 9.40 32.75 3.99
C MET A 1 8.64 31.62 3.32
N ILE A 2 7.65 31.02 3.98
CA ILE A 2 6.88 29.92 3.40
C ILE A 2 5.88 30.56 2.46
N GLU A 3 6.03 30.36 1.15
CA GLU A 3 5.04 30.80 0.18
C GLU A 3 3.70 30.17 0.55
N GLN A 4 2.69 31.01 0.80
CA GLN A 4 1.34 30.53 1.02
C GLN A 4 0.78 30.07 -0.31
N LEU A 5 0.47 28.78 -0.40
CA LEU A 5 -0.20 28.17 -1.54
C LEU A 5 -1.48 28.94 -1.88
N THR A 6 -1.71 29.15 -3.16
CA THR A 6 -2.96 29.72 -3.65
C THR A 6 -4.13 28.76 -3.38
N SER A 7 -5.36 29.29 -3.41
CA SER A 7 -6.57 28.49 -3.21
C SER A 7 -6.73 27.38 -4.26
N GLU A 8 -6.23 27.59 -5.47
CA GLU A 8 -6.24 26.58 -6.54
C GLU A 8 -5.19 25.49 -6.30
N GLU A 9 -3.96 25.86 -5.94
CA GLU A 9 -2.91 24.88 -5.60
C GLU A 9 -3.30 24.00 -4.40
N SER A 10 -3.94 24.58 -3.39
CA SER A 10 -4.45 23.83 -2.23
C SER A 10 -5.50 22.79 -2.63
N LYS A 11 -6.44 23.14 -3.52
CA LYS A 11 -7.46 22.20 -4.04
C LYS A 11 -6.87 21.09 -4.89
N VAL A 12 -5.84 21.38 -5.67
CA VAL A 12 -5.10 20.37 -6.44
C VAL A 12 -4.44 19.38 -5.48
N ILE A 13 -3.75 19.87 -4.44
CA ILE A 13 -3.12 19.02 -3.41
C ILE A 13 -4.16 18.16 -2.69
N GLU A 14 -5.30 18.74 -2.28
CA GLU A 14 -6.38 17.98 -1.65
C GLU A 14 -6.95 16.89 -2.57
N THR A 15 -7.10 17.18 -3.85
CA THR A 15 -7.58 16.21 -4.84
C THR A 15 -6.56 15.09 -5.04
N ILE A 16 -5.27 15.41 -5.13
CA ILE A 16 -4.19 14.43 -5.22
C ILE A 16 -4.16 13.55 -3.96
N ALA A 17 -4.27 14.15 -2.77
CA ALA A 17 -4.31 13.42 -1.51
C ALA A 17 -5.54 12.51 -1.41
N TYR A 18 -6.70 12.98 -1.85
CA TYR A 18 -7.92 12.17 -1.94
C TYR A 18 -7.73 10.98 -2.90
N LEU A 19 -7.19 11.21 -4.09
CA LEU A 19 -6.94 10.15 -5.08
C LEU A 19 -5.90 9.15 -4.57
N LYS A 20 -4.84 9.63 -3.90
CA LYS A 20 -3.84 8.78 -3.22
C LYS A 20 -4.52 7.89 -2.18
N ASN A 21 -5.32 8.47 -1.27
CA ASN A 21 -6.03 7.73 -0.23
C ASN A 21 -7.07 6.74 -0.81
N TRP A 22 -7.84 7.15 -1.82
CA TRP A 22 -8.81 6.28 -2.48
C TRP A 22 -8.12 5.10 -3.17
N PHE A 23 -7.00 5.36 -3.84
CA PHE A 23 -6.21 4.31 -4.46
C PHE A 23 -5.64 3.34 -3.41
N GLU A 24 -5.00 3.89 -2.39
CA GLU A 24 -4.35 3.15 -1.30
C GLU A 24 -5.31 2.32 -0.44
N SER A 25 -6.56 2.74 -0.31
CA SER A 25 -7.58 2.02 0.47
C SER A 25 -8.41 1.09 -0.40
N GLY A 26 -8.87 1.56 -1.57
CA GLY A 26 -9.76 0.80 -2.43
C GLY A 26 -9.00 -0.17 -3.33
N VAL A 27 -8.11 0.35 -4.16
CA VAL A 27 -7.49 -0.44 -5.23
C VAL A 27 -6.40 -1.37 -4.68
N ASN A 28 -5.61 -0.93 -3.69
CA ASN A 28 -4.63 -1.81 -3.04
C ASN A 28 -5.29 -2.98 -2.31
N THR A 29 -6.46 -2.78 -1.71
CA THR A 29 -7.23 -3.88 -1.11
C THR A 29 -7.72 -4.87 -2.17
N ILE A 30 -8.20 -4.37 -3.31
CA ILE A 30 -8.65 -5.22 -4.43
C ILE A 30 -7.49 -6.02 -5.02
N ASN A 31 -6.36 -5.37 -5.30
CA ASN A 31 -5.16 -6.04 -5.84
C ASN A 31 -4.54 -6.99 -4.81
N GLY A 32 -4.52 -6.59 -3.54
CA GLY A 32 -4.17 -7.40 -2.37
C GLY A 32 -4.92 -8.72 -2.35
N ALA A 33 -6.25 -8.64 -2.40
CA ALA A 33 -7.11 -9.81 -2.44
C ALA A 33 -6.92 -10.62 -3.73
N ALA A 34 -6.81 -9.97 -4.90
CA ALA A 34 -6.70 -10.62 -6.20
C ALA A 34 -5.41 -11.45 -6.37
N ASP A 35 -4.29 -10.98 -5.81
CA ASP A 35 -2.98 -11.66 -5.89
C ASP A 35 -2.69 -12.54 -4.65
N SER A 36 -3.66 -12.69 -3.74
CA SER A 36 -3.51 -13.52 -2.54
C SER A 36 -3.40 -15.01 -2.86
N ASP A 37 -2.47 -15.69 -2.20
CA ASP A 37 -2.29 -17.14 -2.20
C ASP A 37 -3.22 -17.88 -1.21
N ALA A 38 -4.13 -17.16 -0.54
CA ALA A 38 -5.04 -17.72 0.45
C ALA A 38 -5.83 -18.91 -0.10
N GLN A 39 -5.99 -19.94 0.74
CA GLN A 39 -6.72 -21.17 0.39
C GLN A 39 -8.23 -20.97 0.25
N SER A 40 -8.78 -19.96 0.94
CA SER A 40 -10.20 -19.59 0.90
C SER A 40 -10.39 -18.08 0.96
N VAL A 41 -11.54 -17.60 0.49
CA VAL A 41 -11.97 -16.20 0.60
C VAL A 41 -13.21 -16.18 1.48
N LYS A 42 -13.20 -15.36 2.54
CA LYS A 42 -14.37 -15.15 3.41
C LYS A 42 -15.02 -13.81 3.11
N LEU A 43 -16.31 -13.84 2.80
CA LEU A 43 -17.14 -12.66 2.63
C LEU A 43 -18.02 -12.53 3.87
N GLN A 44 -17.81 -11.45 4.63
CA GLN A 44 -18.60 -11.16 5.82
C GLN A 44 -19.71 -10.17 5.47
N GLY A 45 -20.96 -10.55 5.76
CA GLY A 45 -22.12 -9.69 5.62
C GLY A 45 -22.04 -8.47 6.55
N GLY A 46 -22.71 -7.38 6.18
CA GLY A 46 -22.64 -6.10 6.91
C GLY A 46 -23.19 -6.14 8.35
N ASP A 47 -23.87 -7.22 8.74
CA ASP A 47 -24.34 -7.46 10.11
C ASP A 47 -23.40 -8.38 10.93
N GLY A 48 -22.31 -8.85 10.33
CA GLY A 48 -21.29 -9.70 10.96
C GLY A 48 -21.78 -11.09 11.38
N LYS A 49 -22.97 -11.50 10.92
CA LYS A 49 -23.59 -12.79 11.31
C LYS A 49 -23.48 -13.85 10.25
N ASP A 50 -23.41 -13.44 8.99
CA ASP A 50 -23.28 -14.35 7.85
C ASP A 50 -21.88 -14.24 7.24
N ASP A 51 -21.10 -15.31 7.35
CA ASP A 51 -19.82 -15.48 6.68
C ASP A 51 -19.99 -16.51 5.55
N ILE A 52 -19.67 -16.12 4.32
CA ILE A 52 -19.60 -17.04 3.18
C ILE A 52 -18.13 -17.35 2.92
N GLU A 53 -17.76 -18.62 3.02
CA GLU A 53 -16.42 -19.10 2.67
C GLU A 53 -16.41 -19.71 1.27
N ILE A 54 -15.61 -19.12 0.37
CA ILE A 54 -15.44 -19.54 -1.02
C ILE A 54 -14.11 -20.26 -1.17
N THR A 55 -14.12 -21.46 -1.77
CA THR A 55 -12.93 -22.29 -1.97
C THR A 55 -12.82 -22.81 -3.40
N GLY A 56 -11.68 -23.44 -3.73
CA GLY A 56 -11.50 -24.18 -4.98
C GLY A 56 -11.72 -23.34 -6.25
N ARG A 57 -12.56 -23.84 -7.17
CA ARG A 57 -12.80 -23.20 -8.47
C ARG A 57 -13.50 -21.85 -8.33
N ASP A 58 -14.47 -21.74 -7.42
CA ASP A 58 -15.24 -20.52 -7.24
C ASP A 58 -14.37 -19.40 -6.66
N LYS A 59 -13.41 -19.75 -5.79
CA LYS A 59 -12.37 -18.83 -5.32
C LYS A 59 -11.58 -18.28 -6.49
N ASN A 60 -11.08 -19.15 -7.38
CA ASN A 60 -10.27 -18.73 -8.52
C ASN A 60 -11.06 -17.83 -9.48
N MET A 61 -12.34 -18.12 -9.71
CA MET A 61 -13.21 -17.28 -10.54
C MET A 61 -13.48 -15.93 -9.89
N PHE A 62 -13.69 -15.89 -8.58
CA PHE A 62 -13.85 -14.65 -7.82
C PHE A 62 -12.59 -13.78 -7.87
N LEU A 63 -11.41 -14.36 -7.62
CA LEU A 63 -10.13 -13.65 -7.71
C LEU A 63 -9.83 -13.16 -9.14
N ALA A 64 -10.17 -13.95 -10.17
CA ALA A 64 -10.04 -13.51 -11.56
C ALA A 64 -10.96 -12.32 -11.89
N GLY A 65 -12.17 -12.30 -11.32
CA GLY A 65 -13.07 -11.15 -11.38
C GLY A 65 -12.49 -9.91 -10.71
N LEU A 66 -11.91 -10.05 -9.51
CA LEU A 66 -11.21 -8.95 -8.84
C LEU A 66 -10.00 -8.45 -9.63
N LYS A 67 -9.21 -9.35 -10.22
CA LYS A 67 -8.07 -8.99 -11.07
C LYS A 67 -8.51 -8.23 -12.32
N THR A 68 -9.63 -8.63 -12.91
CA THR A 68 -10.25 -7.93 -14.04
C THR A 68 -10.75 -6.56 -13.62
N ALA A 69 -11.44 -6.46 -12.48
CA ALA A 69 -11.87 -5.18 -11.92
C ALA A 69 -10.68 -4.26 -11.66
N GLY A 70 -9.62 -4.75 -11.02
CA GLY A 70 -8.35 -4.05 -10.84
C GLY A 70 -7.78 -3.51 -12.16
N SER A 71 -7.78 -4.33 -13.22
CA SER A 71 -7.30 -3.92 -14.55
C SER A 71 -8.14 -2.82 -15.22
N LEU A 72 -9.44 -2.72 -14.88
CA LEU A 72 -10.35 -1.69 -15.42
C LEU A 72 -10.15 -0.33 -14.74
N PHE A 73 -9.64 -0.29 -13.51
CA PHE A 73 -9.30 0.96 -12.81
C PHE A 73 -8.00 1.61 -13.31
N GLY A 74 -7.25 0.93 -14.20
CA GLY A 74 -6.00 1.38 -14.79
C GLY A 74 -4.83 0.43 -14.50
N LYS A 75 -3.73 0.56 -15.26
CA LYS A 75 -2.49 -0.15 -14.93
C LYS A 75 -1.85 0.52 -13.72
N PHE A 76 -1.71 -0.24 -12.64
CA PHE A 76 -1.00 0.19 -11.45
C PHE A 76 0.32 -0.55 -11.32
N PRO A 77 1.37 0.14 -10.84
CA PRO A 77 1.36 1.44 -10.16
C PRO A 77 1.15 2.65 -11.09
N ILE A 78 0.52 3.71 -10.59
CA ILE A 78 0.57 5.03 -11.24
C ILE A 78 1.92 5.62 -10.85
N SER A 79 2.74 5.90 -11.85
CA SER A 79 3.91 6.78 -11.69
C SER A 79 3.47 8.20 -11.97
N ILE A 80 3.58 9.07 -10.97
CA ILE A 80 3.38 10.52 -11.14
C ILE A 80 4.77 11.15 -11.17
N ASP A 81 5.10 11.83 -12.26
CA ASP A 81 6.30 12.67 -12.30
C ASP A 81 6.08 13.87 -11.36
N THR A 82 6.77 13.88 -10.23
CA THR A 82 6.77 15.00 -9.29
C THR A 82 8.08 15.78 -9.41
N PRO A 83 8.15 17.05 -8.95
CA PRO A 83 9.40 17.82 -8.92
C PRO A 83 10.52 17.15 -8.10
N GLU A 84 10.16 16.24 -7.19
CA GLU A 84 11.08 15.48 -6.33
C GLU A 84 11.45 14.09 -6.90
N GLY A 85 10.91 13.73 -8.08
CA GLY A 85 11.16 12.46 -8.76
C GLY A 85 9.88 11.67 -9.09
N PRO A 86 10.02 10.47 -9.69
CA PRO A 86 8.89 9.60 -9.97
C PRO A 86 8.29 9.06 -8.66
N PHE A 87 7.03 9.40 -8.40
CA PHE A 87 6.26 8.86 -7.29
C PHE A 87 5.48 7.63 -7.78
N GLU A 88 5.87 6.43 -7.34
CA GLU A 88 5.24 5.17 -7.72
C GLU A 88 4.29 4.69 -6.61
N ILE A 89 2.99 4.59 -6.91
CA ILE A 89 2.03 4.08 -5.92
C ILE A 89 1.99 2.55 -5.96
N THR A 90 2.78 1.92 -5.09
CA THR A 90 2.90 0.45 -5.00
C THR A 90 1.68 -0.21 -4.33
N THR A 91 1.44 -1.49 -4.63
CA THR A 91 0.39 -2.30 -4.00
C THR A 91 0.87 -2.95 -2.70
N ASP A 92 -0.06 -3.23 -1.79
CA ASP A 92 0.26 -3.88 -0.51
C ASP A 92 0.84 -5.29 -0.71
N SER A 93 0.40 -6.03 -1.75
CA SER A 93 1.01 -7.34 -2.11
C SER A 93 2.49 -7.21 -2.45
N LYS A 94 2.87 -6.21 -3.24
CA LYS A 94 4.27 -6.00 -3.63
C LYS A 94 5.13 -5.58 -2.44
N ARG A 95 4.60 -4.73 -1.55
CA ARG A 95 5.27 -4.37 -0.29
C ARG A 95 5.49 -5.59 0.59
N LEU A 96 4.47 -6.44 0.73
CA LEU A 96 4.57 -7.67 1.52
C LEU A 96 5.57 -8.66 0.89
N GLU A 97 5.51 -8.84 -0.42
CA GLU A 97 6.45 -9.69 -1.16
C GLU A 97 7.89 -9.21 -0.97
N PHE A 98 8.15 -7.91 -1.10
CA PHE A 98 9.45 -7.30 -0.85
C PHE A 98 9.95 -7.58 0.58
N LEU A 99 9.11 -7.37 1.59
CA LEU A 99 9.48 -7.65 2.98
C LEU A 99 9.78 -9.13 3.20
N VAL A 100 8.97 -10.04 2.65
CA VAL A 100 9.16 -11.49 2.83
C VAL A 100 10.40 -11.99 2.09
N GLN A 101 10.61 -11.56 0.84
CA GLN A 101 11.75 -12.00 0.03
C GLN A 101 13.08 -11.55 0.62
N ASN A 102 13.14 -10.33 1.15
CA ASN A 102 14.34 -9.77 1.74
C ASN A 102 14.43 -9.98 3.26
N ARG A 103 13.43 -10.67 3.83
CA ARG A 103 13.31 -10.97 5.28
C ARG A 103 13.36 -9.72 6.15
N PHE A 104 12.75 -8.65 5.68
CA PHE A 104 12.66 -7.39 6.41
C PHE A 104 11.52 -7.39 7.41
N ARG A 105 11.76 -6.70 8.52
CA ARG A 105 10.79 -6.52 9.60
C ARG A 105 10.38 -5.07 9.67
N VAL A 106 9.08 -4.82 9.85
CA VAL A 106 8.57 -3.47 10.10
C VAL A 106 8.16 -3.35 11.56
N GLU A 107 8.69 -2.35 12.26
CA GLU A 107 8.35 -2.09 13.65
C GLU A 107 7.79 -0.69 13.82
N LYS A 108 6.82 -0.58 14.74
CA LYS A 108 6.21 0.68 15.14
C LYS A 108 6.83 1.13 16.46
N TRP A 109 7.46 2.30 16.46
CA TRP A 109 8.09 2.87 17.64
C TRP A 109 7.46 4.20 18.04
N ASN A 110 7.41 4.43 19.35
CA ASN A 110 7.04 5.72 19.92
C ASN A 110 8.33 6.54 20.13
N THR A 111 8.60 7.49 19.23
CA THR A 111 9.84 8.27 19.19
C THR A 111 9.76 9.58 19.97
N GLY A 112 8.59 9.91 20.54
CA GLY A 112 8.41 11.11 21.35
C GLY A 112 6.95 11.36 21.73
N PRO A 113 6.67 12.46 22.45
CA PRO A 113 5.30 12.80 22.84
C PRO A 113 4.40 12.92 21.60
N ASN A 114 3.46 11.98 21.44
CA ASN A 114 2.58 11.83 20.28
C ASN A 114 3.28 11.65 18.93
N ARG A 115 4.52 11.13 18.91
CA ARG A 115 5.25 10.83 17.68
C ARG A 115 5.41 9.33 17.52
N ILE A 116 4.78 8.80 16.47
CA ILE A 116 4.87 7.39 16.08
C ILE A 116 5.58 7.35 14.74
N GLU A 117 6.61 6.53 14.66
CA GLU A 117 7.36 6.27 13.44
C GLU A 117 7.42 4.76 13.21
N TYR A 118 7.54 4.38 11.94
CA TYR A 118 7.68 3.02 11.47
C TYR A 118 9.07 2.84 10.90
N PHE A 119 9.71 1.74 11.27
CA PHE A 119 11.10 1.44 10.94
C PHE A 119 11.16 0.09 10.22
N VAL A 120 11.87 0.04 9.10
CA VAL A 120 12.14 -1.19 8.36
C VAL A 120 13.54 -1.68 8.69
N TYR A 121 13.65 -2.88 9.24
CA TYR A 121 14.89 -3.51 9.67
C TYR A 121 15.27 -4.65 8.72
N ASN A 122 16.57 -4.81 8.48
CA ASN A 122 17.13 -6.01 7.84
C ASN A 122 17.27 -7.19 8.82
N ASP A 123 17.72 -8.33 8.32
CA ASP A 123 18.00 -9.53 9.11
C ASP A 123 19.13 -9.34 10.16
N GLU A 124 19.92 -8.27 10.04
CA GLU A 124 21.02 -7.91 10.95
C GLU A 124 20.61 -6.87 12.00
N ASP A 125 19.30 -6.58 12.12
CA ASP A 125 18.71 -5.55 12.98
C ASP A 125 19.20 -4.12 12.68
N GLU A 126 19.65 -3.85 11.45
CA GLU A 126 19.95 -2.50 10.97
C GLU A 126 18.72 -1.85 10.34
N VAL A 127 18.53 -0.56 10.62
CA VAL A 127 17.44 0.24 10.03
C VAL A 127 17.79 0.57 8.58
N ILE A 128 16.97 0.10 7.66
CA ILE A 128 17.07 0.40 6.22
C ILE A 128 16.33 1.69 5.88
N ALA A 129 15.14 1.88 6.46
CA ALA A 129 14.31 3.05 6.22
C ALA A 129 13.38 3.35 7.40
N GLN A 130 12.87 4.58 7.46
CA GLN A 130 11.91 5.03 8.45
C GLN A 130 10.94 6.07 7.90
N ASP A 131 9.70 6.06 8.35
CA ASP A 131 8.69 7.09 8.02
C ASP A 131 7.53 7.11 9.04
N PHE A 132 6.62 8.07 8.93
CA PHE A 132 5.43 8.24 9.78
C PHE A 132 4.31 7.25 9.47
N THR A 133 4.33 6.60 8.30
CA THR A 133 3.43 5.50 7.98
C THR A 133 4.21 4.24 7.62
N HIS A 134 3.66 3.08 7.96
CA HIS A 134 4.27 1.80 7.61
C HIS A 134 4.45 1.63 6.09
N ARG A 135 3.55 2.19 5.28
CA ARG A 135 3.62 2.10 3.81
C ARG A 135 4.75 2.93 3.26
N ASP A 136 4.83 4.20 3.68
CA ASP A 136 5.88 5.10 3.21
C ASP A 136 7.26 4.59 3.66
N ALA A 137 7.37 4.05 4.88
CA ALA A 137 8.62 3.44 5.37
C ALA A 137 9.06 2.23 4.52
N ILE A 138 8.11 1.40 4.05
CA ILE A 138 8.41 0.27 3.16
C ILE A 138 8.78 0.78 1.76
N ASP A 139 8.08 1.78 1.24
CA ASP A 139 8.38 2.35 -0.08
C ASP A 139 9.78 2.99 -0.11
N GLU A 140 10.18 3.69 0.96
CA GLU A 140 11.54 4.19 1.13
C GLU A 140 12.58 3.06 1.23
N ALA A 141 12.26 1.97 1.93
CA ALA A 141 13.12 0.78 1.93
C ALA A 141 13.25 0.18 0.53
N MET A 142 12.17 0.09 -0.23
CA MET A 142 12.18 -0.42 -1.61
C MET A 142 13.05 0.43 -2.53
N LYS A 143 12.94 1.76 -2.46
CA LYS A 143 13.82 2.67 -3.22
C LYS A 143 15.28 2.44 -2.86
N THR A 144 15.59 2.47 -1.57
CA THR A 144 16.96 2.30 -1.06
C THR A 144 17.57 0.97 -1.48
N TYR A 145 16.78 -0.11 -1.50
CA TYR A 145 17.27 -1.46 -1.77
C TYR A 145 17.27 -1.83 -3.27
N LEU A 146 16.44 -1.20 -4.09
CA LEU A 146 16.42 -1.40 -5.55
C LEU A 146 17.42 -0.50 -6.29
N GLU A 147 17.87 0.59 -5.67
CA GLU A 147 18.89 1.51 -6.19
C GLU A 147 20.32 1.21 -5.71
N ALA A 148 20.51 0.27 -4.77
CA ALA A 148 21.81 -0.17 -4.24
C ALA A 148 22.41 -1.37 -5.00
#